data_AF-A0A939HUK4-F1
#
_entry.id   AF-A0A939HUK4-F1
#
_cell.length_a   1.000
_cell.length_b   1.000
_cell.length_c   1.000
_cell.angle_alpha   90.00
_cell.angle_beta   90.00
_cell.angle_gamma   90.00
#
_symmetry.space_group_name_H-M   'P 1'
#
loop_
_entity.id
_entity.type
_entity.pdbx_description
1 polymer ?
#
loop_
_entity_poly.entity_id
_entity_poly.type
_entity_poly.pdbx_seq_one_letter_code
_entity_poly.pdbx_strand_id
1 'polypeptide(L)'
;MSSSIEEKTVTINVPLVESLVQVILSLSKEERELLEEKLNRKKNWRETLKKIREHKAAIHAERGGKPFNPSIDEIIHQMREERTEQLMQASFPGSEEK
;
A
#
# COMPACT_ATOMS: atom_id res chain seq x y z
N MET A 1 14.28 41.71 -18.52
CA MET A 1 15.37 40.76 -18.22
C MET A 1 14.72 39.44 -17.87
N SER A 2 14.69 38.52 -18.84
CA SER A 2 14.01 37.22 -18.71
C SER A 2 14.93 36.26 -17.98
N SER A 3 14.49 35.75 -16.83
CA SER A 3 15.21 34.74 -16.07
C SER A 3 15.02 33.38 -16.74
N SER A 4 16.08 32.85 -17.35
CA SER A 4 16.11 31.47 -17.85
C SER A 4 15.97 30.49 -16.70
N ILE A 5 14.96 29.64 -16.77
CA ILE A 5 14.80 28.48 -15.89
C ILE A 5 15.75 27.41 -16.43
N GLU A 6 16.77 27.06 -15.66
CA GLU A 6 17.67 25.94 -15.98
C GLU A 6 16.88 24.62 -15.89
N GLU A 7 16.55 24.05 -17.04
CA GLU A 7 16.12 22.65 -17.14
C GLU A 7 17.26 21.75 -16.66
N LYS A 8 17.08 21.11 -15.49
CA LYS A 8 17.92 20.00 -15.06
C LYS A 8 17.69 18.80 -15.96
N THR A 9 18.47 18.68 -17.02
CA THR A 9 18.57 17.46 -17.82
C THR A 9 19.20 16.36 -16.96
N VAL A 10 18.48 15.27 -16.71
CA VAL A 10 19.04 14.06 -16.08
C VAL A 10 19.96 13.40 -17.11
N THR A 11 21.27 13.55 -16.94
CA THR A 11 22.27 12.87 -17.78
C THR A 11 22.38 11.41 -17.35
N ILE A 12 22.07 10.47 -18.27
CA ILE A 12 22.19 9.02 -18.03
C ILE A 12 23.67 8.64 -18.00
N ASN A 13 24.09 7.90 -16.96
CA ASN A 13 25.44 7.36 -16.86
C ASN A 13 25.53 6.04 -17.65
N VAL A 14 25.77 6.14 -18.95
CA VAL A 14 25.83 5.00 -19.88
C VAL A 14 26.87 3.93 -19.47
N PRO A 15 28.12 4.29 -19.07
CA PRO A 15 29.10 3.30 -18.65
C PRO A 15 28.66 2.46 -17.44
N LEU A 16 27.98 3.09 -16.49
CA LEU A 16 27.44 2.40 -15.32
C LEU A 16 26.35 1.41 -15.73
N VAL A 17 25.46 1.81 -16.64
CA VAL A 17 24.38 0.94 -17.13
C VAL A 17 24.94 -0.29 -17.85
N GLU A 18 25.93 -0.12 -18.70
CA GLU A 18 26.59 -1.23 -19.40
C GLU A 18 27.26 -2.21 -18.43
N SER A 19 27.96 -1.69 -17.42
CA SER A 19 28.56 -2.51 -16.37
C SER A 19 27.52 -3.35 -15.63
N LEU A 20 26.38 -2.75 -15.26
CA LEU A 20 25.29 -3.45 -14.60
C LEU A 20 24.68 -4.54 -15.49
N VAL A 21 24.52 -4.29 -16.79
CA VAL A 21 24.03 -5.29 -17.74
C VAL A 21 24.95 -6.50 -17.78
N GLN A 22 26.27 -6.30 -17.83
CA GLN A 22 27.21 -7.42 -17.82
C GLN A 22 27.14 -8.25 -16.53
N VAL A 23 27.02 -7.59 -15.38
CA VAL A 23 26.84 -8.27 -14.09
C VAL A 23 25.57 -9.10 -14.10
N ILE A 24 24.43 -8.52 -14.51
CA ILE A 24 23.14 -9.23 -14.60
C ILE A 24 23.23 -10.42 -15.56
N LEU A 25 23.95 -10.29 -16.67
CA LEU A 25 24.13 -11.36 -17.63
C LEU A 25 24.93 -12.54 -17.05
N SER A 26 25.89 -12.27 -16.18
CA SER A 26 26.73 -13.29 -15.52
C SER A 26 26.06 -14.06 -14.39
N LEU A 27 24.91 -13.59 -13.89
CA LEU A 27 24.19 -14.22 -12.78
C LEU A 27 23.59 -15.57 -13.18
N SER A 28 23.62 -16.53 -12.24
CA SER A 28 22.87 -17.78 -12.31
C SER A 28 21.36 -17.54 -12.32
N LYS A 29 20.57 -18.58 -12.60
CA LYS A 29 19.11 -18.49 -12.58
C LYS A 29 18.60 -18.09 -11.18
N GLU A 30 19.13 -18.72 -10.14
CA GLU A 30 18.77 -18.50 -8.74
C GLU A 30 19.13 -17.07 -8.30
N GLU A 31 20.29 -16.58 -8.71
CA GLU A 31 20.74 -15.22 -8.41
C GLU A 31 19.90 -14.15 -9.12
N ARG A 32 19.44 -14.42 -10.35
CA ARG A 32 18.50 -13.55 -11.08
C ARG A 32 17.14 -13.51 -10.39
N GLU A 33 16.63 -14.64 -9.93
CA GLU A 33 15.37 -14.70 -9.17
C GLU A 33 15.46 -13.88 -7.88
N LEU A 34 16.57 -13.99 -7.15
CA LEU A 34 16.83 -13.17 -5.95
C LEU A 34 16.95 -11.68 -6.26
N LEU A 35 17.62 -11.33 -7.36
CA LEU A 35 17.75 -9.94 -7.82
C LEU A 35 16.37 -9.35 -8.15
N GLU A 36 15.54 -10.08 -8.89
CA GLU A 36 14.16 -9.69 -9.20
C GLU A 36 13.33 -9.49 -7.93
N GLU A 37 13.38 -10.41 -6.96
CA GLU A 37 12.68 -10.24 -5.67
C GLU A 37 13.10 -8.93 -4.97
N LYS A 38 14.40 -8.64 -4.91
CA LYS A 38 14.94 -7.44 -4.26
C LYS A 38 14.58 -6.15 -5.00
N LEU A 39 14.56 -6.17 -6.32
CA LEU A 39 14.11 -5.05 -7.14
C LEU A 39 12.60 -4.82 -6.97
N ASN A 40 11.81 -5.90 -6.90
CA ASN A 40 10.36 -5.83 -6.79
C ASN A 40 9.88 -5.40 -5.40
N ARG A 41 10.66 -5.62 -4.33
CA ARG A 41 10.40 -5.04 -2.98
C ARG A 41 10.26 -3.51 -3.01
N LYS A 42 10.99 -2.82 -3.90
CA LYS A 42 10.86 -1.36 -4.09
C LYS A 42 9.65 -0.96 -4.95
N LYS A 43 9.02 -1.88 -5.68
CA LYS A 43 7.82 -1.61 -6.49
C LYS A 43 6.57 -1.59 -5.61
N ASN A 44 6.52 -2.44 -4.60
CA ASN A 44 5.36 -2.62 -3.71
C ASN A 44 5.03 -1.40 -2.85
N TRP A 45 5.98 -0.56 -2.46
CA TRP A 45 5.66 0.58 -1.58
C TRP A 45 4.82 1.65 -2.28
N ARG A 46 5.03 1.89 -3.59
CA ARG A 46 4.23 2.87 -4.34
C ARG A 46 2.81 2.40 -4.53
N GLU A 47 2.64 1.11 -4.85
CA GLU A 47 1.32 0.49 -4.97
C GLU A 47 0.60 0.43 -3.62
N THR A 48 1.32 0.10 -2.55
CA THR A 48 0.78 0.14 -1.19
C THR A 48 0.35 1.55 -0.80
N LEU A 49 1.17 2.56 -1.10
CA LEU A 49 0.82 3.96 -0.84
C LEU A 49 -0.39 4.42 -1.67
N LYS A 50 -0.49 3.97 -2.93
CA LYS A 50 -1.67 4.21 -3.78
C LYS A 50 -2.93 3.62 -3.13
N LYS A 51 -2.88 2.35 -2.72
CA LYS A 51 -3.99 1.68 -2.03
C LYS A 51 -4.37 2.39 -0.73
N ILE A 52 -3.40 2.85 0.07
CA ILE A 52 -3.68 3.60 1.30
C ILE A 52 -4.44 4.89 0.99
N ARG A 53 -4.05 5.62 -0.06
CA ARG A 53 -4.74 6.85 -0.47
C ARG A 53 -6.15 6.59 -0.97
N GLU A 54 -6.34 5.53 -1.75
CA GLU A 54 -7.66 5.10 -2.26
C GLU A 54 -8.60 4.75 -1.10
N HIS A 55 -8.16 3.93 -0.15
CA HIS A 55 -8.95 3.60 1.04
C HIS A 55 -9.26 4.84 1.88
N LYS A 56 -8.28 5.73 2.10
CA LYS A 56 -8.52 6.99 2.81
C LYS A 56 -9.61 7.82 2.13
N ALA A 57 -9.57 7.92 0.80
CA ALA A 57 -10.56 8.67 0.05
C ALA A 57 -11.96 8.03 0.15
N ALA A 58 -12.05 6.70 0.06
CA ALA A 58 -13.31 5.96 0.21
C ALA A 58 -13.93 6.19 1.60
N ILE A 59 -13.15 5.97 2.68
CA ILE A 59 -13.58 6.19 4.07
C ILE A 59 -14.02 7.65 4.28
N HIS A 60 -13.29 8.60 3.70
CA HIS A 60 -13.64 10.01 3.81
C HIS A 60 -14.95 10.33 3.08
N ALA A 61 -15.17 9.75 1.89
CA ALA A 61 -16.40 9.93 1.10
C ALA A 61 -17.62 9.30 1.78
N GLU A 62 -17.50 8.06 2.27
CA GLU A 62 -18.54 7.37 3.04
C GLU A 62 -19.01 8.20 4.24
N ARG A 63 -18.09 8.96 4.85
CA ARG A 63 -18.35 9.78 6.03
C ARG A 63 -18.77 11.21 5.69
N GLY A 64 -19.12 11.47 4.42
CA GLY A 64 -19.56 12.78 3.94
C GLY A 64 -18.50 13.87 4.12
N GLY A 65 -17.22 13.49 4.09
CA GLY A 65 -16.08 14.38 4.33
C GLY A 65 -15.86 14.77 5.79
N LYS A 66 -16.54 14.14 6.75
CA LYS A 66 -16.37 14.44 8.17
C LYS A 66 -15.17 13.69 8.75
N PRO A 67 -14.37 14.31 9.64
CA PRO A 67 -13.26 13.65 10.33
C PRO A 67 -13.74 12.51 11.24
N PHE A 68 -12.91 11.50 11.46
CA PHE A 68 -13.23 10.34 12.32
C PHE A 68 -13.17 10.75 13.78
N ASN A 69 -14.33 11.09 14.33
CA ASN A 69 -14.48 11.57 15.70
C ASN A 69 -15.79 11.04 16.31
N PRO A 70 -15.94 9.71 16.46
CA PRO A 70 -17.08 9.16 17.19
C PRO A 70 -17.03 9.62 18.65
N SER A 71 -18.20 9.83 19.24
CA SER A 71 -18.36 10.05 20.66
C SER A 71 -17.99 8.79 21.46
N ILE A 72 -17.70 8.97 22.75
CA ILE A 72 -17.43 7.84 23.65
C ILE A 72 -18.62 6.88 23.68
N ASP A 73 -19.85 7.40 23.64
CA ASP A 73 -21.07 6.60 23.65
C ASP A 73 -21.19 5.75 22.38
N GLU A 74 -20.90 6.32 21.20
CA GLU A 74 -20.88 5.59 19.93
C GLU A 74 -19.82 4.49 19.92
N ILE A 75 -18.63 4.76 20.48
CA ILE A 75 -17.57 3.75 20.62
C ILE A 75 -18.04 2.60 21.52
N ILE A 76 -18.59 2.91 22.69
CA ILE A 76 -19.08 1.90 23.64
C ILE A 76 -20.20 1.07 23.02
N HIS A 77 -21.12 1.72 22.29
CA HIS A 77 -22.20 1.02 21.60
C HIS A 77 -21.65 0.05 20.56
N GLN A 78 -20.78 0.51 19.66
CA GLN A 78 -20.17 -0.34 18.62
C GLN A 78 -19.41 -1.53 19.23
N MET A 79 -18.64 -1.31 20.29
CA MET A 79 -17.94 -2.39 21.01
C MET A 79 -18.88 -3.44 21.62
N ARG A 80 -20.10 -3.04 22.02
CA ARG A 80 -21.10 -3.97 22.56
C ARG A 80 -21.74 -4.80 21.45
N GLU A 81 -22.04 -4.19 20.31
CA GLU A 81 -22.58 -4.91 19.14
C GLU A 81 -21.58 -5.95 18.65
N GLU A 82 -20.31 -5.57 18.45
CA GLU A 82 -19.25 -6.49 18.01
C GLU A 82 -19.06 -7.67 18.99
N ARG A 83 -19.11 -7.39 20.30
CA ARG A 83 -19.04 -8.44 21.32
C ARG A 83 -20.25 -9.36 21.29
N THR A 84 -21.44 -8.80 21.09
CA THR A 84 -22.67 -9.58 21.00
C THR A 84 -22.63 -10.52 19.81
N GLU A 85 -22.18 -10.03 18.64
CA GLU A 85 -22.00 -10.84 17.43
C GLU A 85 -21.00 -11.98 17.65
N GLN A 86 -19.84 -11.69 18.24
CA GLN A 86 -18.85 -12.72 18.60
C GLN A 86 -19.42 -13.78 19.55
N LEU A 87 -20.18 -13.36 20.57
CA LEU A 87 -20.82 -14.29 21.51
C LEU A 87 -21.90 -15.13 20.84
N MET A 88 -22.68 -14.54 19.91
CA MET A 88 -23.67 -15.28 19.12
C MET A 88 -23.00 -16.33 18.23
N GLN A 89 -21.96 -15.96 17.49
CA GLN A 89 -21.20 -16.89 16.63
C GLN A 89 -20.57 -18.02 17.45
N ALA A 90 -20.01 -17.73 18.63
CA ALA A 90 -19.42 -18.73 19.51
C ALA A 90 -20.46 -19.65 20.17
N SER A 91 -21.64 -19.13 20.49
CA SER A 91 -22.70 -19.90 21.15
C SER A 91 -23.56 -20.71 20.16
N PHE A 92 -23.65 -20.26 18.90
CA PHE A 92 -24.45 -20.90 17.85
C PHE A 92 -23.65 -21.04 16.53
N PRO A 93 -22.62 -21.90 16.50
CA PRO A 93 -21.83 -22.11 15.29
C PRO A 93 -22.69 -22.80 14.22
N GLY A 94 -23.10 -22.05 13.19
CA GLY A 94 -23.84 -22.57 12.03
C GLY A 94 -25.21 -21.94 11.72
N SER A 95 -25.54 -20.76 12.25
CA SER A 95 -26.83 -20.09 11.97
C SER A 95 -26.83 -19.14 10.76
N GLU A 96 -25.75 -19.10 9.98
CA GLU A 96 -25.69 -18.37 8.70
C GLU A 96 -25.71 -19.34 7.50
N GLU A 97 -26.82 -20.05 7.33
CA GLU A 97 -27.24 -20.52 6.00
C GLU A 97 -28.73 -20.22 5.82
N LYS A 98 -29.01 -19.11 5.14
CA LYS A 98 -30.14 -18.93 4.21
C LYS A 98 -30.03 -17.64 3.41
#